data_AF-A0A1M5AMB9-F1
#
_entry.id   AF-A0A1M5AMB9-F1
#
_cell.length_a   1.000
_cell.length_b   1.000
_cell.length_c   1.000
_cell.angle_alpha   90.00
_cell.angle_beta   90.00
_cell.angle_gamma   90.00
#
_symmetry.space_group_name_H-M   'P 1'
#
loop_
_entity.id
_entity.type
_entity.pdbx_description
1 polymer ?
#
loop_
_entity_poly.entity_id
_entity_poly.type
_entity_poly.pdbx_seq_one_letter_code
_entity_poly.pdbx_strand_id
1 'polypeptide(L)'
;MARENLIKEAFKDRYGDTPFINDSTTATLISALATPINIRKITAFCIIGEPPITAVVHDIELFAENNGIARNGQIPDEWKENVGKLIGAIAYFLGYAKHTEKTLNCIPPTKYFKSGSNYI
;
A
#
# COMPACT_ATOMS: atom_id res chain seq x y z
N MET A 1 7.13 -0.30 -16.40
CA MET A 1 6.23 0.63 -17.10
C MET A 1 4.80 0.08 -17.24
N ALA A 2 4.51 -0.97 -18.02
CA ALA A 2 3.12 -1.46 -18.20
C ALA A 2 2.37 -1.79 -16.88
N ARG A 3 3.01 -2.53 -15.96
CA ARG A 3 2.39 -2.89 -14.66
C ARG A 3 2.15 -1.71 -13.74
N GLU A 4 3.08 -0.74 -13.73
CA GLU A 4 2.96 0.47 -12.91
C GLU A 4 1.76 1.31 -13.34
N ASN A 5 1.62 1.52 -14.66
CA ASN A 5 0.51 2.28 -15.22
C ASN A 5 -0.84 1.63 -14.87
N LEU A 6 -0.95 0.31 -14.94
CA LEU A 6 -2.18 -0.40 -14.58
C LEU A 6 -2.54 -0.25 -13.09
N ILE A 7 -1.54 -0.27 -12.20
CA ILE A 7 -1.77 -0.03 -10.76
C ILE A 7 -2.19 1.42 -10.52
N LYS A 8 -1.56 2.38 -11.22
CA LYS A 8 -1.95 3.80 -11.16
C LYS A 8 -3.36 4.02 -11.67
N GLU A 9 -3.74 3.40 -12.79
CA GLU A 9 -5.10 3.45 -13.34
C GLU A 9 -6.11 2.85 -12.37
N ALA A 10 -5.84 1.66 -11.81
CA ALA A 10 -6.72 1.04 -10.80
C ALA A 10 -6.88 1.90 -9.54
N PHE A 11 -5.81 2.59 -9.12
CA PHE A 11 -5.89 3.55 -8.03
C PHE A 11 -6.77 4.75 -8.40
N LYS A 12 -6.53 5.36 -9.57
CA LYS A 12 -7.26 6.55 -10.05
C LYS A 12 -8.75 6.27 -10.24
N ASP A 13 -9.08 5.12 -10.80
CA ASP A 13 -10.47 4.68 -11.01
C ASP A 13 -11.25 4.61 -9.69
N ARG A 14 -10.59 4.16 -8.61
CA ARG A 14 -11.25 3.91 -7.33
C ARG A 14 -11.17 5.07 -6.33
N TYR A 15 -10.09 5.86 -6.37
CA TYR A 15 -9.78 6.87 -5.36
C TYR A 15 -9.54 8.27 -5.95
N GLY A 16 -9.63 8.42 -7.28
CA GLY A 16 -9.42 9.67 -7.98
C GLY A 16 -7.94 9.99 -8.27
N ASP A 17 -7.74 11.07 -9.02
CA ASP A 17 -6.42 11.54 -9.44
C ASP A 17 -5.80 12.46 -8.39
N THR A 18 -5.00 11.89 -7.49
CA THR A 18 -4.41 12.61 -6.35
C THR A 18 -2.94 12.99 -6.61
N PRO A 19 -2.40 14.02 -5.92
CA PRO A 19 -0.97 14.32 -5.99
C PRO A 19 -0.09 13.12 -5.64
N PHE A 20 -0.53 12.29 -4.68
CA PHE A 20 0.17 11.08 -4.27
C PHE A 20 0.40 10.12 -5.46
N ILE A 21 -0.62 9.76 -6.24
CA ILE A 21 -0.46 8.73 -7.28
C ILE A 21 0.35 9.21 -8.49
N ASN A 22 0.45 10.53 -8.66
CA ASN A 22 1.25 11.17 -9.71
C ASN A 22 2.70 11.46 -9.28
N ASP A 23 3.03 11.31 -8.00
CA ASP A 23 4.37 11.54 -7.47
C ASP A 23 5.38 10.49 -7.98
N SER A 24 6.60 10.93 -8.30
CA SER A 24 7.69 10.04 -8.73
C SER A 24 8.07 9.01 -7.68
N THR A 25 7.97 9.37 -6.40
CA THR A 25 8.21 8.49 -5.26
C THR A 25 7.20 7.36 -5.23
N THR A 26 5.94 7.63 -5.61
CA THR A 26 4.91 6.60 -5.71
C THR A 26 5.17 5.63 -6.86
N ALA A 27 5.74 6.09 -7.98
CA ALA A 27 6.20 5.20 -9.05
C ALA A 27 7.29 4.22 -8.54
N THR A 28 8.25 4.73 -7.76
CA THR A 28 9.29 3.92 -7.12
C THR A 28 8.71 2.94 -6.10
N LEU A 29 7.74 3.38 -5.29
CA LEU A 29 7.03 2.54 -4.33
C LEU A 29 6.29 1.39 -5.04
N ILE A 30 5.57 1.69 -6.12
CA ILE A 30 4.89 0.67 -6.93
C ILE A 30 5.90 -0.34 -7.46
N SER A 31 7.06 0.11 -7.95
CA SER A 31 8.11 -0.78 -8.45
C SER A 31 8.67 -1.68 -7.35
N ALA A 32 8.82 -1.18 -6.12
CA ALA A 32 9.27 -1.97 -4.97
C ALA A 32 8.22 -2.99 -4.49
N LEU A 33 6.94 -2.63 -4.52
CA LEU A 33 5.84 -3.46 -4.03
C LEU A 33 5.32 -4.45 -5.08
N ALA A 34 5.37 -4.11 -6.36
CA ALA A 34 4.84 -4.95 -7.45
C ALA A 34 5.82 -6.04 -7.93
N THR A 35 6.74 -6.46 -7.05
CA THR A 35 7.62 -7.61 -7.28
C THR A 35 6.83 -8.92 -7.11
N PRO A 36 7.19 -10.02 -7.81
CA PRO A 36 6.47 -11.29 -7.69
C PRO A 36 6.35 -11.81 -6.25
N ILE A 37 7.35 -11.54 -5.40
CA ILE A 37 7.37 -11.97 -4.00
C ILE A 37 6.35 -11.17 -3.18
N ASN A 38 6.39 -9.84 -3.24
CA ASN A 38 5.47 -9.00 -2.46
C ASN A 38 4.03 -9.14 -2.93
N ILE A 39 3.82 -9.34 -4.23
CA ILE A 39 2.51 -9.73 -4.78
C ILE A 39 1.98 -11.00 -4.13
N ARG A 40 2.80 -12.07 -4.07
CA ARG A 40 2.38 -13.34 -3.43
C ARG A 40 2.04 -13.15 -1.96
N LYS A 41 2.82 -12.35 -1.23
CA LYS A 41 2.55 -12.03 0.18
C LYS A 41 1.20 -11.31 0.34
N ILE A 42 0.99 -10.24 -0.44
CA ILE A 42 -0.26 -9.45 -0.45
C ILE A 42 -1.46 -10.36 -0.74
N THR A 43 -1.39 -11.17 -1.79
CA THR A 43 -2.48 -12.09 -2.16
C THR A 43 -2.73 -13.14 -1.07
N ALA A 44 -1.69 -13.71 -0.46
CA ALA A 44 -1.83 -14.69 0.61
C ALA A 44 -2.58 -14.11 1.81
N PHE A 45 -2.27 -12.88 2.22
CA PHE A 45 -2.97 -12.19 3.30
C PHE A 45 -4.44 -11.97 2.96
N CYS A 46 -4.74 -11.52 1.74
CA CYS A 46 -6.14 -11.40 1.29
C CYS A 46 -6.89 -12.75 1.35
N ILE A 47 -6.26 -13.87 0.98
CA ILE A 47 -6.91 -15.20 0.95
C ILE A 47 -7.30 -15.65 2.37
N ILE A 48 -6.45 -15.38 3.36
CA ILE A 48 -6.70 -15.77 4.76
C ILE A 48 -7.60 -14.77 5.51
N GLY A 49 -8.14 -13.77 4.83
CA GLY A 49 -9.00 -12.74 5.43
C GLY A 49 -8.25 -11.66 6.20
N GLU A 50 -6.92 -11.59 6.05
CA GLU A 50 -6.09 -10.58 6.69
C GLU A 50 -5.92 -9.33 5.80
N PRO A 51 -5.71 -8.16 6.41
CA PRO A 51 -5.44 -6.91 5.68
C PRO A 51 -4.15 -7.03 4.83
N PRO A 52 -4.20 -6.73 3.52
CA PRO A 52 -3.05 -6.93 2.63
C PRO A 52 -1.83 -6.07 2.99
N ILE A 53 -2.05 -4.92 3.62
CA ILE A 53 -0.98 -4.01 4.04
C ILE A 53 -0.03 -4.66 5.05
N THR A 54 -0.54 -5.54 5.91
CA THR A 54 0.25 -6.25 6.93
C THR A 54 1.35 -7.10 6.28
N ALA A 55 1.12 -7.58 5.05
CA ALA A 55 2.06 -8.42 4.32
C ALA A 55 3.34 -7.69 3.89
N VAL A 56 3.29 -6.36 3.81
CA VAL A 56 4.35 -5.50 3.23
C VAL A 56 4.62 -4.25 4.06
N VAL A 57 4.09 -4.17 5.29
CA VAL A 57 4.23 -2.96 6.11
C VAL A 57 5.69 -2.64 6.42
N HIS A 58 6.51 -3.65 6.68
CA HIS A 58 7.94 -3.46 6.90
C HIS A 58 8.66 -2.96 5.65
N ASP A 59 8.30 -3.48 4.46
CA ASP A 59 8.86 -3.02 3.18
C ASP A 59 8.51 -1.54 2.91
N ILE A 60 7.29 -1.12 3.30
CA ILE A 60 6.82 0.27 3.20
C ILE A 60 7.55 1.18 4.19
N GLU A 61 7.73 0.74 5.44
CA GLU A 61 8.47 1.50 6.46
C GLU A 61 9.91 1.76 6.01
N LEU A 62 10.61 0.71 5.57
CA LEU A 62 11.97 0.81 5.05
C LEU A 62 12.04 1.73 3.81
N PHE A 63 11.06 1.64 2.92
CA PHE A 63 10.96 2.54 1.77
C PHE A 63 10.78 3.99 2.20
N ALA A 64 9.90 4.27 3.16
CA ALA A 64 9.61 5.62 3.63
C ALA A 64 10.82 6.26 4.33
N GLU A 65 11.60 5.48 5.08
CA GLU A 65 12.86 5.92 5.68
C GLU A 65 13.91 6.27 4.61
N ASN A 66 14.13 5.37 3.65
CA ASN A 66 15.14 5.56 2.59
C ASN A 66 14.83 6.71 1.64
N ASN A 67 13.58 7.14 1.55
CA ASN A 67 13.13 8.23 0.66
C ASN A 67 12.80 9.52 1.42
N GLY A 68 13.12 9.62 2.72
CA GLY A 68 12.89 10.84 3.51
C GLY A 68 11.42 11.21 3.71
N ILE A 69 10.52 10.25 3.52
CA ILE A 69 9.07 10.41 3.78
C ILE A 69 8.82 10.36 5.30
N ALA A 70 9.53 9.46 6.00
CA ALA A 70 9.46 9.38 7.45
C ALA A 70 10.09 10.62 8.09
N ARG A 71 9.30 11.39 8.85
CA ARG A 71 9.75 12.55 9.62
C ARG A 71 9.81 12.16 11.09
N ASN A 72 10.97 12.31 11.73
CA ASN A 72 11.19 11.86 13.11
C ASN A 72 10.83 10.38 13.35
N GLY A 73 11.14 9.51 12.38
CA GLY A 73 10.81 8.08 12.45
C GLY A 73 9.33 7.77 12.27
N GLN A 74 8.51 8.74 11.85
CA GLN A 74 7.08 8.55 11.63
C GLN A 74 6.67 8.88 10.20
N ILE A 75 5.91 7.97 9.60
CA ILE A 75 5.26 8.21 8.31
C ILE A 75 4.07 9.17 8.54
N PRO A 76 3.88 10.22 7.73
CA PRO A 76 2.70 11.09 7.81
C PRO A 76 1.39 10.32 7.59
N ASP A 77 0.33 10.65 8.34
CA ASP A 77 -0.94 9.90 8.28
C ASP A 77 -1.60 9.93 6.90
N GLU A 78 -1.51 11.06 6.19
CA GLU A 78 -1.98 11.18 4.80
C GLU A 78 -1.28 10.17 3.89
N TRP A 79 0.03 9.97 4.09
CA TRP A 79 0.81 9.02 3.31
C TRP A 79 0.44 7.57 3.67
N LYS A 80 0.23 7.27 4.96
CA LYS A 80 -0.27 5.95 5.42
C LYS A 80 -1.62 5.62 4.79
N GLU A 81 -2.54 6.58 4.74
CA GLU A 81 -3.86 6.40 4.14
C GLU A 81 -3.75 6.11 2.63
N ASN A 82 -2.98 6.93 1.92
CA ASN A 82 -2.77 6.78 0.48
C ASN A 82 -2.03 5.49 0.13
N VAL A 83 -1.07 5.05 0.95
CA VAL A 83 -0.41 3.76 0.77
C VAL A 83 -1.36 2.60 1.06
N GLY A 84 -2.22 2.69 2.07
CA GLY A 84 -3.26 1.69 2.29
C GLY A 84 -4.17 1.53 1.08
N LYS A 85 -4.60 2.64 0.47
CA LYS A 85 -5.36 2.65 -0.80
C LYS A 85 -4.56 2.02 -1.95
N LEU A 86 -3.27 2.33 -2.05
CA LEU A 86 -2.38 1.76 -3.07
C LEU A 86 -2.25 0.23 -2.95
N ILE A 87 -2.06 -0.29 -1.74
CA ILE A 87 -2.03 -1.73 -1.49
C ILE A 87 -3.38 -2.37 -1.85
N GLY A 88 -4.49 -1.71 -1.52
CA GLY A 88 -5.82 -2.13 -1.94
C GLY A 88 -5.97 -2.22 -3.47
N ALA A 89 -5.44 -1.23 -4.21
CA ALA A 89 -5.43 -1.24 -5.67
C ALA A 89 -4.54 -2.37 -6.24
N ILE A 90 -3.37 -2.62 -5.65
CA ILE A 90 -2.49 -3.74 -6.01
C ILE A 90 -3.20 -5.09 -5.78
N ALA A 91 -3.85 -5.27 -4.63
CA ALA A 91 -4.61 -6.48 -4.33
C ALA A 91 -5.79 -6.69 -5.30
N TYR A 92 -6.52 -5.62 -5.63
CA TYR A 92 -7.65 -5.66 -6.57
C TYR A 92 -7.19 -6.04 -7.98
N PHE A 93 -6.13 -5.41 -8.49
CA PHE A 93 -5.55 -5.66 -9.81
C PHE A 93 -5.04 -7.11 -9.98
N LEU A 94 -4.59 -7.76 -8.89
CA LEU A 94 -3.86 -9.04 -8.96
C LEU A 94 -4.70 -10.29 -8.64
N GLY A 95 -6.01 -10.18 -8.41
CA GLY A 95 -6.86 -11.37 -8.32
C GLY A 95 -8.08 -11.31 -7.39
N TYR A 96 -8.52 -10.14 -6.93
CA TYR A 96 -9.71 -10.04 -6.07
C TYR A 96 -10.99 -9.57 -6.79
N ALA A 97 -10.93 -9.37 -8.12
CA ALA A 97 -12.12 -9.23 -8.95
C ALA A 97 -12.75 -10.61 -9.22
N LYS A 98 -13.44 -11.20 -8.23
CA LYS A 98 -14.72 -11.91 -8.45
C LYS A 98 -15.49 -12.41 -7.24
N HIS A 99 -14.97 -12.46 -6.00
CA HIS A 99 -15.71 -13.17 -4.95
C HIS A 99 -15.83 -12.59 -3.53
N THR A 100 -15.33 -11.39 -3.24
CA THR A 100 -15.33 -10.91 -1.85
C THR A 100 -15.43 -9.39 -1.75
N GLU A 101 -16.47 -8.82 -2.36
CA GLU A 101 -16.85 -7.42 -2.17
C GLU A 101 -17.34 -7.08 -0.74
N LYS A 102 -17.47 -8.07 0.15
CA LYS A 102 -18.09 -7.87 1.48
C LYS A 102 -17.17 -7.47 2.63
N THR A 103 -15.84 -7.45 2.48
CA THR A 103 -14.93 -7.30 3.65
C THR A 103 -13.87 -6.21 3.55
N LEU A 104 -13.86 -5.38 2.51
CA LEU A 104 -12.85 -4.31 2.36
C LEU A 104 -13.18 -2.99 3.08
N ASN A 105 -14.25 -2.95 3.87
CA ASN A 105 -14.60 -1.77 4.66
C ASN A 105 -13.95 -1.79 6.06
N CYS A 106 -13.11 -0.78 6.27
CA CYS A 106 -12.92 -0.05 7.52
C CYS A 106 -12.05 -0.67 8.63
N ILE A 107 -10.78 -0.93 8.33
CA ILE A 107 -9.73 -0.70 9.34
C ILE A 107 -8.85 0.44 8.83
N PRO A 108 -8.68 1.55 9.60
CA PRO A 108 -7.85 2.66 9.15
C PRO A 108 -6.39 2.19 8.98
N PRO A 109 -5.75 2.49 7.83
CA PRO A 109 -4.39 2.02 7.52
C PRO A 109 -3.36 2.36 8.61
N THR A 110 -3.63 3.40 9.40
CA THR A 110 -2.78 3.87 10.49
C THR A 110 -2.46 2.83 11.57
N LYS A 111 -3.32 1.81 11.76
CA LYS A 111 -3.11 0.76 12.79
C LYS A 111 -2.00 -0.24 12.46
N TYR A 112 -1.56 -0.31 11.21
CA TYR A 112 -0.58 -1.30 10.79
C TYR A 112 0.86 -0.79 10.85
N PHE A 113 1.04 0.52 10.77
CA PHE A 113 2.34 1.15 10.88
C PHE A 113 2.76 1.23 12.34
N LYS A 114 4.06 1.08 12.62
CA LYS A 114 4.58 1.32 13.97
C LYS A 114 4.28 2.77 14.35
N SER A 115 3.36 2.97 15.29
CA SER A 115 3.34 4.19 16.08
C SER A 115 4.67 4.24 16.81
N GLY A 116 5.41 5.34 16.66
CA GLY A 116 6.66 5.57 17.38
C GLY A 116 6.39 5.48 18.88
N SER A 117 6.61 4.29 19.44
CA SER A 117 6.54 4.04 20.87
C SER A 117 7.98 3.79 21.30
N ASN A 118 8.56 4.87 21.84
CA ASN A 118 9.64 4.91 22.82
C ASN A 118 10.77 3.88 22.67
N TYR A 119 11.84 4.30 22.01
CA TYR A 119 13.17 3.94 22.49
C TYR A 119 13.56 4.97 23.56
N ILE A 120 13.38 4.60 24.84
CA ILE A 120 14.07 5.21 25.99
C ILE A 120 15.33 4.37 26.21
#